data_AF-A0A2V7KNV1-F1
#
_entry.id   AF-A0A2V7KNV1-F1
#
_cell.length_a   1.000
_cell.length_b   1.000
_cell.length_c   1.000
_cell.angle_alpha   90.00
_cell.angle_beta   90.00
_cell.angle_gamma   90.00
#
_symmetry.space_group_name_H-M   'P 1'
#
loop_
_entity.id
_entity.type
_entity.pdbx_description
1 polymer ?
#
loop_
_entity_poly.entity_id
_entity_poly.type
_entity_poly.pdbx_seq_one_letter_code
_entity_poly.pdbx_strand_id
1 'polypeptide(L)'
;MTTPTTHVRPNYMLIWLYLFVMTIAEVLLAFELPVARNLKLILLLILAIWKAMLVALFFMHLKFERWRLRLIFIVPLPLAAILVTTVIMEKVW
;
A
#
# COMPACT_ATOMS: atom_id res chain seq x y z
N MET A 1 31.19 -32.89 1.56
CA MET A 1 30.28 -32.24 2.53
C MET A 1 29.86 -30.91 1.91
N THR A 2 28.69 -30.86 1.29
CA THR A 2 28.17 -29.62 0.67
C THR A 2 27.53 -28.78 1.76
N THR A 3 28.17 -27.68 2.12
CA THR A 3 27.65 -26.66 3.05
C THR A 3 26.32 -26.13 2.51
N PRO A 4 25.22 -26.16 3.29
CA PRO A 4 23.97 -25.52 2.87
C PRO A 4 24.24 -24.02 2.82
N THR A 5 24.23 -23.44 1.62
CA THR A 5 24.21 -21.99 1.43
C THR A 5 22.90 -21.49 2.01
N THR A 6 22.96 -20.93 3.22
CA THR A 6 21.84 -20.25 3.87
C THR A 6 21.46 -19.04 3.04
N HIS A 7 20.61 -19.25 2.03
CA HIS A 7 20.05 -18.19 1.22
C HIS A 7 19.16 -17.35 2.14
N VAL A 8 19.66 -16.17 2.55
CA VAL A 8 18.89 -15.15 3.27
C VAL A 8 17.82 -14.65 2.31
N ARG A 9 16.67 -15.33 2.32
CA ARG A 9 15.53 -14.99 1.48
C ARG A 9 14.98 -13.68 2.02
N PRO A 10 14.75 -12.66 1.17
CA PRO A 10 14.12 -11.43 1.61
C PRO A 10 12.81 -11.81 2.32
N ASN A 11 12.58 -11.26 3.50
CA ASN A 11 11.58 -11.79 4.42
C ASN A 11 10.15 -11.34 4.01
N TYR A 12 9.72 -11.67 2.78
CA TYR A 12 8.38 -11.35 2.23
C TYR A 12 7.26 -11.81 3.15
N MET A 13 7.48 -12.92 3.88
CA MET A 13 6.54 -13.45 4.87
C MET A 13 6.24 -12.44 5.98
N LEU A 14 7.24 -11.65 6.40
CA LEU A 14 7.10 -10.64 7.46
C LEU A 14 6.34 -9.41 6.97
N ILE A 15 6.57 -8.98 5.73
CA ILE A 15 5.82 -7.88 5.11
C ILE A 15 4.37 -8.29 4.86
N TRP A 16 4.14 -9.53 4.41
CA TRP A 16 2.81 -10.08 4.25
C TRP A 16 2.05 -10.10 5.57
N LEU A 17 2.69 -10.57 6.66
CA LEU A 17 2.11 -10.53 8.00
C LEU A 17 1.78 -9.09 8.42
N TYR A 18 2.65 -8.13 8.15
CA TYR A 18 2.41 -6.73 8.47
C TYR A 18 1.21 -6.14 7.71
N LEU A 19 1.09 -6.41 6.40
CA LEU A 19 -0.07 -6.00 5.60
C LEU A 19 -1.37 -6.66 6.08
N PHE A 20 -1.29 -7.93 6.49
CA PHE A 20 -2.41 -8.67 7.05
C PHE A 20 -2.88 -8.03 8.37
N VAL A 21 -1.96 -7.76 9.29
CA VAL A 21 -2.24 -7.08 10.56
C VAL A 21 -2.84 -5.69 10.34
N MET A 22 -2.30 -4.91 9.39
CA MET A 22 -2.89 -3.61 9.04
C MET A 22 -4.32 -3.72 8.52
N THR A 23 -4.64 -4.79 7.79
CA THR A 23 -6.00 -5.01 7.26
C THR A 23 -6.96 -5.39 8.36
N ILE A 24 -6.54 -6.24 9.30
CA ILE A 24 -7.33 -6.55 10.49
C ILE A 24 -7.58 -5.28 11.31
N ALA A 25 -6.54 -4.48 11.53
CA ALA A 25 -6.66 -3.22 12.26
C ALA A 25 -7.63 -2.24 11.57
N GLU A 26 -7.59 -2.11 10.24
CA GLU A 26 -8.58 -1.33 9.49
C GLU A 26 -10.01 -1.85 9.68
N VAL A 27 -10.23 -3.16 9.58
CA VAL A 27 -11.56 -3.77 9.71
C VAL A 27 -12.10 -3.55 11.13
N LEU A 28 -11.29 -3.79 12.15
CA LEU A 28 -11.66 -3.52 13.55
C LEU A 28 -11.98 -2.04 13.76
N LEU A 29 -11.14 -1.14 13.24
CA LEU A 29 -11.36 0.30 13.29
C LEU A 29 -12.66 0.69 12.55
N ALA A 30 -12.98 -0.01 11.47
CA ALA A 30 -14.16 0.25 10.67
C ALA A 30 -15.46 -0.28 11.27
N PHE A 31 -15.43 -1.38 12.01
CA PHE A 31 -16.64 -1.99 12.58
C PHE A 31 -16.86 -1.61 14.04
N GLU A 32 -15.82 -1.51 14.87
CA GLU A 32 -15.98 -1.40 16.32
C GLU A 32 -15.94 0.05 16.84
N LEU A 33 -15.31 0.99 16.14
CA LEU A 33 -15.15 2.35 16.66
C LEU A 33 -16.23 3.32 16.14
N PRO A 34 -17.10 3.84 17.03
CA PRO A 34 -18.04 4.91 16.71
C PRO A 34 -17.32 6.27 16.68
N VAL A 35 -16.34 6.42 15.78
CA VAL A 35 -15.63 7.69 15.58
C VAL A 35 -16.41 8.58 14.62
N ALA A 36 -16.26 9.90 14.77
CA ALA A 36 -16.71 10.86 13.78
C ALA A 36 -16.31 10.41 12.36
N ARG A 37 -17.28 10.41 11.45
CA ARG A 37 -17.13 9.90 10.07
C ARG A 37 -15.88 10.44 9.38
N ASN A 38 -15.58 11.71 9.57
CA ASN A 38 -14.44 12.39 8.96
C ASN A 38 -13.11 11.84 9.49
N LEU A 39 -13.01 11.61 10.80
CA LEU A 39 -11.80 11.08 11.43
C LEU A 39 -11.54 9.64 10.99
N LYS A 40 -12.61 8.83 10.91
CA LYS A 40 -12.57 7.46 10.39
C LYS A 40 -12.06 7.41 8.95
N LEU A 41 -12.56 8.29 8.08
CA LEU A 41 -12.10 8.39 6.69
C LEU A 41 -10.62 8.76 6.59
N ILE A 42 -10.16 9.74 7.37
CA ILE A 42 -8.74 10.13 7.38
C ILE A 42 -7.85 8.98 7.85
N LEU A 43 -8.26 8.26 8.90
CA LEU A 43 -7.47 7.16 9.45
C LEU A 43 -7.40 5.95 8.49
N LEU A 44 -8.52 5.60 7.86
CA LEU A 44 -8.56 4.59 6.78
C LEU A 44 -7.67 4.99 5.60
N LEU A 45 -7.70 6.26 5.19
CA LEU A 45 -6.86 6.78 4.10
C LEU A 45 -5.36 6.66 4.44
N ILE A 46 -4.96 7.03 5.66
CA ILE A 46 -3.56 6.91 6.11
C ILE A 46 -3.12 5.43 6.10
N LEU A 47 -3.95 4.52 6.61
CA LEU A 47 -3.67 3.08 6.59
C LEU A 47 -3.52 2.54 5.16
N ALA A 48 -4.39 2.98 4.23
CA ALA A 48 -4.30 2.62 2.83
C ALA A 48 -3.00 3.11 2.18
N ILE A 49 -2.61 4.37 2.42
CA ILE A 49 -1.35 4.94 1.91
C ILE A 49 -0.14 4.18 2.48
N TRP A 50 -0.14 3.86 3.77
CA TRP A 50 0.97 3.14 4.39
C TRP A 50 1.15 1.74 3.82
N LYS A 51 0.05 1.01 3.60
CA LYS A 51 0.05 -0.27 2.90
C LYS A 51 0.63 -0.13 1.49
N ALA A 52 0.19 0.88 0.73
CA ALA A 52 0.70 1.15 -0.60
C ALA A 52 2.22 1.44 -0.59
N MET A 53 2.72 2.20 0.41
CA MET A 53 4.16 2.42 0.59
C MET A 53 4.91 1.12 0.88
N LEU A 54 4.39 0.27 1.76
CA LEU A 54 5.02 -1.03 2.05
C LEU A 54 5.07 -1.93 0.82
N VAL A 55 3.98 -1.99 0.05
CA VAL A 55 3.94 -2.73 -1.21
C VAL A 55 4.95 -2.13 -2.21
N ALA A 56 5.02 -0.81 -2.35
CA ALA A 56 5.96 -0.14 -3.25
C ALA A 56 7.43 -0.36 -2.85
N LEU A 57 7.77 -0.35 -1.55
CA LEU A 57 9.14 -0.56 -1.10
C LEU A 57 9.58 -2.03 -1.16
N PHE A 58 8.69 -2.95 -0.79
CA PHE A 58 9.05 -4.36 -0.58
C PHE A 58 8.62 -5.31 -1.70
N PHE A 59 7.42 -5.15 -2.26
CA PHE A 59 6.94 -6.02 -3.36
C PHE A 59 7.45 -5.57 -4.73
N MET A 60 7.66 -4.27 -4.94
CA MET A 60 8.19 -3.73 -6.21
C MET A 60 9.71 -3.65 -6.28
N HIS A 61 10.45 -4.16 -5.29
CA HIS A 61 11.93 -4.18 -5.28
C HIS A 61 12.62 -2.82 -5.47
N LEU A 62 11.90 -1.71 -5.29
CA LEU A 62 12.39 -0.36 -5.55
C LEU A 62 13.59 0.06 -4.69
N LYS A 63 13.76 -0.61 -3.55
CA LYS A 63 14.88 -0.41 -2.63
C LYS A 63 16.18 -1.07 -3.12
N PHE A 64 16.11 -2.06 -4.01
CA PHE A 64 17.28 -2.86 -4.42
C PHE A 64 17.64 -2.82 -5.91
N GLU A 65 16.80 -2.38 -6.85
CA GLU A 65 17.27 -2.11 -8.22
C GLU A 65 16.41 -1.15 -9.09
N ARG A 66 17.10 -0.49 -10.03
CA ARG A 66 16.72 0.34 -11.22
C ARG A 66 15.56 1.33 -11.11
N TRP A 67 15.92 2.62 -11.22
CA TRP A 67 15.09 3.80 -11.49
C TRP A 67 13.96 3.59 -12.53
N ARG A 68 14.15 2.68 -13.50
CA ARG A 68 13.18 2.36 -14.56
C ARG A 68 11.88 1.71 -14.05
N LEU A 69 11.93 0.88 -13.00
CA LEU A 69 10.73 0.25 -12.43
C LEU A 69 9.87 1.27 -11.66
N ARG A 70 10.53 2.26 -11.02
CA ARG A 70 9.87 3.39 -10.35
C ARG A 70 9.09 4.26 -11.33
N LEU A 71 9.64 4.50 -12.52
CA LEU A 71 8.97 5.21 -13.60
C LEU A 71 7.68 4.51 -14.05
N ILE A 72 7.71 3.18 -14.26
CA ILE A 72 6.53 2.41 -14.66
C ILE A 72 5.40 2.45 -13.63
N PHE A 73 5.72 2.51 -12.33
CA PHE A 73 4.71 2.66 -11.28
C PHE A 73 4.20 4.10 -11.12
N ILE A 74 5.07 5.09 -11.36
CA ILE A 74 4.70 6.51 -11.29
C ILE A 74 3.80 6.92 -12.45
N VAL A 75 3.98 6.38 -13.66
CA VAL A 75 3.18 6.74 -14.85
C VAL A 75 1.66 6.56 -14.68
N PRO A 76 1.14 5.44 -14.14
CA PRO A 76 -0.30 5.26 -13.94
C PRO A 76 -0.86 6.09 -12.78
N LEU A 77 -0.04 6.55 -11.83
CA LEU A 77 -0.48 7.32 -10.66
C LEU A 77 -1.17 8.67 -11.00
N PRO A 78 -0.56 9.59 -11.78
CA PRO A 78 -1.20 10.83 -12.17
C PRO A 78 -2.38 10.59 -13.11
N LEU A 79 -2.33 9.52 -13.92
CA LEU A 79 -3.42 9.14 -14.80
C LEU A 79 -4.66 8.71 -14.00
N ALA A 80 -4.46 7.91 -12.95
CA ALA A 80 -5.50 7.57 -11.98
C ALA A 80 -6.01 8.80 -11.22
N ALA A 81 -5.11 9.70 -10.80
CA ALA A 81 -5.50 10.93 -10.11
C ALA A 81 -6.40 11.81 -10.99
N ILE A 82 -6.00 12.03 -12.25
CA ILE A 82 -6.80 12.77 -13.25
C ILE A 82 -8.16 12.09 -13.41
N LEU A 83 -8.18 10.78 -13.65
CA LEU A 83 -9.43 10.04 -13.85
C LEU A 83 -10.39 10.17 -12.64
N VAL A 84 -9.89 9.99 -11.42
CA VAL A 84 -10.68 10.14 -10.18
C VAL A 84 -11.20 11.57 -10.05
N THR A 85 -10.36 12.58 -10.28
CA THR A 85 -10.82 13.98 -10.21
C THR A 85 -11.90 14.28 -11.25
N THR A 86 -11.75 13.81 -12.48
CA THR A 86 -12.72 14.05 -13.56
C THR A 86 -14.06 13.38 -13.26
N VAL A 87 -14.04 12.12 -12.79
CA VAL A 87 -15.26 11.39 -12.40
C VAL A 87 -15.98 12.05 -11.23
N ILE A 88 -15.25 12.56 -10.24
CA ILE A 88 -15.86 13.28 -9.12
C ILE A 88 -16.49 14.59 -9.60
N MET A 89 -15.82 15.34 -10.48
CA MET A 89 -16.35 16.59 -11.04
C MET A 89 -17.61 16.34 -11.88
N GLU A 90 -17.63 15.27 -12.68
CA GLU A 90 -18.82 14.87 -13.45
C GLU A 90 -19.99 14.47 -12.54
N LYS A 91 -19.74 13.79 -11.41
CA LYS A 91 -20.77 13.45 -10.42
C LYS A 91 -21.31 14.65 -9.64
N VAL A 92 -20.56 15.75 -9.58
CA VAL A 92 -20.90 16.97 -8.82
C VAL A 92 -21.79 17.92 -9.64
N TRP A 93 -21.74 17.83 -10.97
CA TRP A 93 -22.53 18.66 -11.90
C TRP A 93 -23.79 17.93 -12.38
#